data_AF-A0A7C2RDB2-F1
#
_entry.id   AF-A0A7C2RDB2-F1
#
_cell.length_a   1.000
_cell.length_b   1.000
_cell.length_c   1.000
_cell.angle_alpha   90.00
_cell.angle_beta   90.00
_cell.angle_gamma   90.00
#
_symmetry.space_group_name_H-M   'P 1'
#
loop_
_entity.id
_entity.type
_entity.pdbx_description
1 polymer ?
#
loop_
_entity_poly.entity_id
_entity_poly.type
_entity_poly.pdbx_seq_one_letter_code
_entity_poly.pdbx_strand_id
1 'polypeptide(L)'
;MADQWLFKSETYDNCNCAMNCGCQFNLPSTHGYCQSAFVGNVVEGHFNDTPLAGFNWAALYKWPGEIKDGNGRRQIVIDERADEAQRIALERIISGQTCAPLSNLFAVFASTCSEFFQTLFLPIDLEADLERRTATVEIPGILKSKAGPKINEFTGEPFHIALARPSGSFEFTYAELGLGTTSVTGDMEMAFENSWAHFCVHHFNQDGLVRERSRLTAWLGR
;
A
#
# COMPACT_ATOMS: atom_id res chain seq x y z
N MET A 1 2.18 -11.88 26.47
CA MET A 1 3.31 -11.17 25.82
C MET A 1 2.71 -10.31 24.71
N ALA A 2 3.27 -9.14 24.43
CA ALA A 2 2.82 -8.35 23.28
C ALA A 2 3.14 -9.13 22.00
N ASP A 3 2.29 -9.03 20.98
CA ASP A 3 2.52 -9.68 19.69
C ASP A 3 3.86 -9.20 19.10
N GLN A 4 4.62 -10.12 18.51
CA GLN A 4 5.88 -9.84 17.83
C GLN A 4 5.77 -10.26 16.37
N TRP A 5 6.03 -9.35 15.46
CA TRP A 5 5.81 -9.63 14.04
C TRP A 5 6.76 -8.86 13.13
N LEU A 6 6.96 -9.41 11.95
CA LEU A 6 7.67 -8.79 10.84
C LEU A 6 6.77 -8.90 9.61
N PHE A 7 6.64 -7.81 8.86
CA PHE A 7 5.85 -7.74 7.64
C PHE A 7 6.67 -7.01 6.58
N LYS A 8 7.21 -7.76 5.62
CA LYS A 8 7.92 -7.23 4.47
C LYS A 8 7.13 -7.60 3.22
N SER A 9 6.57 -6.59 2.57
CA SER A 9 5.71 -6.76 1.41
C SER A 9 6.17 -5.87 0.27
N GLU A 10 6.30 -6.45 -0.92
CA GLU A 10 6.41 -5.69 -2.17
C GLU A 10 5.01 -5.25 -2.57
N THR A 11 4.83 -3.93 -2.78
CA THR A 11 3.52 -3.33 -2.98
C THR A 11 3.41 -2.51 -4.25
N TYR A 12 2.19 -2.47 -4.75
CA TYR A 12 1.71 -1.54 -5.76
C TYR A 12 0.49 -0.81 -5.19
N ASP A 13 0.57 0.51 -5.19
CA ASP A 13 -0.40 1.37 -4.53
C ASP A 13 -0.83 2.49 -5.48
N ASN A 14 -2.14 2.60 -5.74
CA ASN A 14 -2.72 3.59 -6.65
C ASN A 14 -3.73 4.48 -5.94
N CYS A 15 -3.51 5.79 -6.02
CA CYS A 15 -4.37 6.82 -5.46
C CYS A 15 -4.97 7.68 -6.57
N ASN A 16 -6.13 8.28 -6.32
CA ASN A 16 -6.83 9.14 -7.28
C ASN A 16 -6.11 10.45 -7.66
N CYS A 17 -5.03 10.82 -6.96
CA CYS A 17 -4.34 12.09 -7.17
C CYS A 17 -3.53 12.12 -8.48
N ALA A 18 -3.12 13.31 -8.91
CA ALA A 18 -2.14 13.47 -9.98
C ALA A 18 -0.76 12.89 -9.60
N MET A 19 0.19 12.84 -10.55
CA MET A 19 1.56 12.32 -10.38
C MET A 19 2.35 12.96 -9.23
N ASN A 20 1.86 14.04 -8.63
CA ASN A 20 2.42 14.69 -7.46
C ASN A 20 1.47 14.55 -6.25
N CYS A 21 1.00 13.34 -5.94
CA CYS A 21 0.02 13.09 -4.89
C CYS A 21 0.39 13.84 -3.60
N GLY A 22 -0.41 14.86 -3.25
CA GLY A 22 0.03 15.87 -2.28
C GLY A 22 0.33 15.31 -0.89
N CYS A 23 -0.37 14.26 -0.45
CA CYS A 23 -0.12 13.64 0.86
C CYS A 23 1.31 13.08 0.97
N GLN A 24 1.92 12.69 -0.15
CA GLN A 24 3.31 12.24 -0.24
C GLN A 24 4.30 13.42 -0.06
N PHE A 25 3.83 14.67 -0.04
CA PHE A 25 4.66 15.87 0.09
C PHE A 25 4.20 16.80 1.21
N ASN A 26 3.34 16.33 2.12
CA ASN A 26 2.65 17.18 3.13
C ASN A 26 1.88 18.36 2.51
N LEU A 27 1.31 18.14 1.32
CA LEU A 27 0.45 19.07 0.61
C LEU A 27 -0.99 18.51 0.55
N PRO A 28 -1.99 19.36 0.28
CA PRO A 28 -3.36 18.90 0.06
C PRO A 28 -3.45 17.89 -1.09
N SER A 29 -4.41 16.98 -1.00
CA SER A 29 -4.76 16.06 -2.08
C SER A 29 -5.16 16.82 -3.36
N THR A 30 -5.02 16.17 -4.52
CA THR A 30 -5.34 16.81 -5.82
C THR A 30 -6.81 17.23 -5.92
N HIS A 31 -7.72 16.47 -5.31
CA HIS A 31 -9.17 16.65 -5.46
C HIS A 31 -9.87 17.11 -4.18
N GLY A 32 -9.13 17.39 -3.10
CA GLY A 32 -9.69 17.67 -1.78
C GLY A 32 -10.28 16.46 -1.07
N TYR A 33 -10.07 15.24 -1.61
CA TYR A 33 -10.44 13.97 -1.01
C TYR A 33 -9.49 12.85 -1.48
N CYS A 34 -9.44 11.73 -0.73
CA CYS A 34 -8.55 10.61 -1.02
C CYS A 34 -9.33 9.32 -1.33
N GLN A 35 -8.95 8.65 -2.41
CA GLN A 35 -9.38 7.29 -2.76
C GLN A 35 -8.14 6.50 -3.16
N SER A 36 -7.96 5.32 -2.59
CA SER A 36 -6.74 4.55 -2.78
C SER A 36 -6.97 3.04 -2.68
N ALA A 37 -6.19 2.31 -3.47
CA ALA A 37 -6.09 0.86 -3.43
C ALA A 37 -4.62 0.48 -3.22
N PHE A 38 -4.36 -0.22 -2.12
CA PHE A 38 -3.06 -0.79 -1.77
C PHE A 38 -3.12 -2.29 -2.01
N VAL A 39 -2.12 -2.86 -2.68
CA VAL A 39 -2.06 -4.29 -2.98
C VAL A 39 -0.61 -4.74 -2.86
N GLY A 40 -0.38 -5.86 -2.18
CA GLY A 40 0.98 -6.36 -1.98
C GLY A 40 1.08 -7.86 -1.84
N ASN A 41 2.28 -8.36 -2.05
CA ASN A 41 2.68 -9.72 -1.72
C ASN A 41 3.64 -9.68 -0.53
N VAL A 42 3.35 -10.44 0.53
CA VAL A 42 4.27 -10.60 1.65
C VAL A 42 5.41 -11.50 1.21
N VAL A 43 6.61 -10.94 1.04
CA VAL A 43 7.80 -11.68 0.59
C VAL A 43 8.58 -12.29 1.76
N GLU A 44 8.46 -11.71 2.95
CA GLU A 44 9.11 -12.16 4.17
C GLU A 44 8.30 -11.68 5.38
N GLY A 45 8.10 -12.53 6.39
CA GLY A 45 7.39 -12.12 7.60
C GLY A 45 6.78 -13.25 8.41
N HIS A 46 6.45 -12.91 9.64
CA HIS A 46 5.79 -13.80 10.60
C HIS A 46 4.96 -12.98 11.60
N PHE A 47 4.00 -13.64 12.25
CA PHE A 47 3.27 -13.12 13.40
C PHE A 47 3.34 -14.14 14.52
N ASN A 48 4.10 -13.83 15.57
CA ASN A 48 4.53 -14.80 16.57
C ASN A 48 5.15 -16.01 15.83
N ASP A 49 4.59 -17.21 15.98
CA ASP A 49 5.07 -18.44 15.33
C ASP A 49 4.43 -18.70 13.94
N THR A 50 3.50 -17.85 13.49
CA THR A 50 2.78 -18.04 12.22
C THR A 50 3.54 -17.41 11.05
N PRO A 51 3.97 -18.17 10.02
CA PRO A 51 4.63 -17.62 8.84
C PRO A 51 3.63 -16.93 7.90
N LEU A 52 4.05 -15.81 7.30
CA LEU A 52 3.17 -14.96 6.46
C LEU A 52 3.64 -14.80 5.00
N ALA A 53 4.81 -15.33 4.64
CA ALA A 53 5.34 -15.18 3.29
C ALA A 53 4.47 -15.92 2.24
N GLY A 54 4.35 -15.34 1.05
CA GLY A 54 3.64 -15.89 -0.11
C GLY A 54 2.17 -15.48 -0.22
N PHE A 55 1.62 -14.75 0.76
CA PHE A 55 0.23 -14.28 0.72
C PHE A 55 0.11 -12.89 0.15
N ASN A 56 -0.89 -12.73 -0.71
CA ASN A 56 -1.31 -11.43 -1.19
C ASN A 56 -2.27 -10.78 -0.19
N TRP A 57 -2.31 -9.45 -0.23
CA TRP A 57 -3.26 -8.67 0.56
C TRP A 57 -3.64 -7.41 -0.20
N ALA A 58 -4.81 -6.87 0.11
CA ALA A 58 -5.22 -5.56 -0.34
C ALA A 58 -5.88 -4.78 0.79
N ALA A 59 -5.70 -3.46 0.76
CA ALA A 59 -6.41 -2.53 1.61
C ALA A 59 -6.93 -1.36 0.76
N LEU A 60 -8.24 -1.21 0.75
CA LEU A 60 -8.94 -0.14 0.04
C LEU A 60 -9.31 0.93 1.05
N TYR A 61 -9.07 2.18 0.70
CA TYR A 61 -9.41 3.30 1.55
C TYR A 61 -10.10 4.42 0.79
N LYS A 62 -11.05 5.08 1.46
CA LYS A 62 -11.84 6.17 0.90
C LYS A 62 -12.13 7.20 1.99
N TRP A 63 -11.61 8.41 1.82
CA TRP A 63 -11.89 9.56 2.67
C TRP A 63 -12.73 10.58 1.90
N PRO A 64 -13.74 11.21 2.55
CA PRO A 64 -14.53 12.27 1.94
C PRO A 64 -13.76 13.61 1.85
N GLY A 65 -12.62 13.72 2.54
CA GLY A 65 -11.77 14.90 2.62
C GLY A 65 -10.29 14.52 2.69
N GLU A 66 -9.45 15.41 3.24
CA GLU A 66 -8.06 15.09 3.51
C GLU A 66 -7.93 13.96 4.54
N ILE A 67 -6.93 13.09 4.39
CA ILE A 67 -6.73 11.92 5.27
C ILE A 67 -6.69 12.33 6.75
N LYS A 68 -6.03 13.45 7.05
CA LYS A 68 -5.89 13.98 8.43
C LYS A 68 -7.21 14.45 9.05
N ASP A 69 -8.23 14.73 8.23
CA ASP A 69 -9.53 15.22 8.69
C ASP A 69 -10.45 14.06 9.10
N GLY A 70 -10.01 12.81 8.90
CA GLY A 70 -10.68 11.61 9.37
C GLY A 70 -11.89 11.21 8.52
N ASN A 71 -12.82 10.48 9.13
CA ASN A 71 -14.03 9.96 8.49
C ASN A 71 -13.77 9.02 7.30
N GLY A 72 -12.61 8.35 7.30
CA GLY A 72 -12.27 7.37 6.28
C GLY A 72 -13.06 6.07 6.43
N ARG A 73 -13.16 5.35 5.32
CA ARG A 73 -13.72 4.00 5.22
C ARG A 73 -12.62 3.04 4.78
N ARG A 74 -12.61 1.81 5.30
CA ARG A 74 -11.60 0.78 4.95
C ARG A 74 -12.23 -0.58 4.66
N GLN A 75 -11.78 -1.21 3.58
CA GLN A 75 -11.99 -2.63 3.28
C GLN A 75 -10.63 -3.35 3.21
N ILE A 76 -10.50 -4.48 3.91
CA ILE A 76 -9.33 -5.36 3.81
C ILE A 76 -9.72 -6.59 2.99
N VAL A 77 -8.83 -7.04 2.10
CA VAL A 77 -8.93 -8.33 1.42
C VAL A 77 -7.65 -9.11 1.70
N ILE A 78 -7.79 -10.35 2.16
CA ILE A 78 -6.68 -11.27 2.40
C ILE A 78 -6.82 -12.42 1.41
N ASP A 79 -5.69 -12.91 0.91
CA ASP A 79 -5.64 -14.08 0.04
C ASP A 79 -6.36 -15.28 0.65
N GLU A 80 -7.32 -15.85 -0.09
CA GLU A 80 -8.15 -16.96 0.38
C GLU A 80 -7.35 -18.22 0.75
N ARG A 81 -6.14 -18.36 0.21
CA ARG A 81 -5.22 -19.48 0.48
C ARG A 81 -4.73 -19.50 1.93
N ALA A 82 -4.82 -18.38 2.66
CA ALA A 82 -4.42 -18.29 4.05
C ALA A 82 -5.29 -19.19 4.94
N ASP A 83 -4.67 -19.91 5.86
CA ASP A 83 -5.37 -20.66 6.90
C ASP A 83 -5.89 -19.74 8.03
N GLU A 84 -6.58 -20.31 9.02
CA GLU A 84 -7.17 -19.53 10.11
C GLU A 84 -6.13 -18.70 10.90
N ALA A 85 -4.97 -19.28 11.20
CA ALA A 85 -3.93 -18.58 11.96
C ALA A 85 -3.32 -17.43 11.14
N GLN A 86 -3.11 -17.64 9.84
CA GLN A 86 -2.60 -16.65 8.91
C GLN A 86 -3.60 -15.52 8.67
N ARG A 87 -4.89 -15.84 8.54
CA ARG A 87 -5.96 -14.85 8.40
C ARG A 87 -6.03 -13.93 9.60
N ILE A 88 -6.03 -14.49 10.81
CA ILE A 88 -6.01 -13.72 12.06
C ILE A 88 -4.77 -12.83 12.13
N ALA A 89 -3.60 -13.37 11.79
CA ALA A 89 -2.34 -12.63 11.83
C ALA A 89 -2.33 -11.46 10.83
N LEU A 90 -2.65 -11.72 9.56
CA LEU A 90 -2.69 -10.70 8.50
C LEU A 90 -3.73 -9.63 8.81
N GLU A 91 -4.92 -10.01 9.26
CA GLU A 91 -5.97 -9.06 9.63
C GLU A 91 -5.52 -8.16 10.79
N ARG A 92 -4.92 -8.71 11.84
CA ARG A 92 -4.42 -7.93 12.99
C ARG A 92 -3.35 -6.92 12.59
N ILE A 93 -2.41 -7.31 11.71
CA ILE A 93 -1.36 -6.41 11.21
C ILE A 93 -1.98 -5.32 10.31
N ILE A 94 -2.67 -5.70 9.24
CA ILE A 94 -3.18 -4.78 8.21
C ILE A 94 -4.25 -3.84 8.78
N SER A 95 -5.01 -4.31 9.77
CA SER A 95 -5.99 -3.47 10.46
C SER A 95 -5.38 -2.44 11.42
N GLY A 96 -4.08 -2.54 11.71
CA GLY A 96 -3.36 -1.68 12.66
C GLY A 96 -3.50 -2.08 14.12
N GLN A 97 -4.23 -3.16 14.45
CA GLN A 97 -4.53 -3.56 15.84
C GLN A 97 -3.29 -3.91 16.68
N THR A 98 -2.24 -4.42 16.03
CA THR A 98 -0.99 -4.84 16.68
C THR A 98 0.18 -3.89 16.39
N CYS A 99 -0.12 -2.68 15.95
CA CYS A 99 0.87 -1.64 15.68
C CYS A 99 0.90 -0.64 16.83
N ALA A 100 2.10 -0.14 17.17
CA ALA A 100 2.23 1.05 17.99
C ALA A 100 1.49 2.23 17.33
N PRO A 101 0.88 3.15 18.10
CA PRO A 101 0.13 4.26 17.53
C PRO A 101 0.97 5.09 16.54
N LEU A 102 0.42 5.34 15.35
CA LEU A 102 1.04 6.13 14.28
C LEU A 102 2.41 5.62 13.80
N SER A 103 2.74 4.34 14.05
CA SER A 103 4.08 3.80 13.79
C SER A 103 4.33 3.44 12.32
N ASN A 104 3.26 3.06 11.59
CA ASN A 104 3.30 2.67 10.19
C ASN A 104 1.99 3.05 9.47
N LEU A 105 1.95 2.79 8.16
CA LEU A 105 0.78 3.00 7.29
C LEU A 105 -0.53 2.47 7.89
N PHE A 106 -0.53 1.21 8.35
CA PHE A 106 -1.73 0.55 8.87
C PHE A 106 -2.27 1.26 10.11
N ALA A 107 -1.40 1.60 11.06
CA ALA A 107 -1.79 2.31 12.28
C ALA A 107 -2.29 3.73 12.00
N VAL A 108 -1.60 4.45 11.10
CA VAL A 108 -1.99 5.83 10.74
C VAL A 108 -3.35 5.83 10.06
N PHE A 109 -3.57 4.99 9.05
CA PHE A 109 -4.85 4.97 8.32
C PHE A 109 -5.98 4.43 9.17
N ALA A 110 -5.73 3.43 10.03
CA ALA A 110 -6.74 2.98 10.99
C ALA A 110 -7.19 4.11 11.93
N SER A 111 -6.27 5.00 12.35
CA SER A 111 -6.60 6.13 13.23
C SER A 111 -7.44 7.23 12.56
N THR A 112 -7.48 7.27 11.23
CA THR A 112 -8.26 8.28 10.47
C THR A 112 -9.52 7.69 9.83
N CYS A 113 -9.79 6.40 10.00
CA CYS A 113 -11.03 5.77 9.57
C CYS A 113 -12.04 5.69 10.72
N SER A 114 -13.32 5.83 10.39
CA SER A 114 -14.44 5.63 11.33
C SER A 114 -15.38 4.50 10.90
N GLU A 115 -15.27 4.01 9.66
CA GLU A 115 -16.05 2.89 9.13
C GLU A 115 -15.12 1.78 8.63
N PHE A 116 -15.36 0.56 9.09
CA PHE A 116 -14.54 -0.61 8.79
C PHE A 116 -15.44 -1.73 8.28
N PHE A 117 -15.26 -2.14 7.03
CA PHE A 117 -15.96 -3.30 6.47
C PHE A 117 -15.35 -4.60 6.97
N GLN A 118 -16.16 -5.67 6.91
CA GLN A 118 -15.70 -7.01 7.23
C GLN A 118 -14.59 -7.41 6.27
N THR A 119 -13.49 -7.94 6.82
CA THR A 119 -12.38 -8.49 6.04
C THR A 119 -12.88 -9.59 5.09
N LEU A 120 -12.48 -9.50 3.82
CA LEU A 120 -12.81 -10.48 2.79
C LEU A 120 -11.65 -11.45 2.60
N PHE A 121 -11.98 -12.70 2.28
CA PHE A 121 -11.01 -13.73 1.91
C PHE A 121 -11.31 -14.16 0.48
N LEU A 122 -10.52 -13.68 -0.48
CA LEU A 122 -10.75 -13.83 -1.92
C LEU A 122 -9.43 -14.13 -2.64
N PRO A 123 -9.47 -14.72 -3.85
CA PRO A 123 -8.28 -14.77 -4.68
C PRO A 123 -7.83 -13.35 -5.03
N ILE A 124 -6.52 -13.12 -4.97
CA ILE A 124 -5.88 -11.86 -5.33
C ILE A 124 -4.79 -12.19 -6.33
N ASP A 125 -5.03 -11.86 -7.60
CA ASP A 125 -4.02 -11.97 -8.65
C ASP A 125 -3.25 -10.66 -8.72
N LEU A 126 -1.97 -10.70 -8.36
CA LEU A 126 -1.06 -9.56 -8.38
C LEU A 126 0.19 -9.95 -9.18
N GLU A 127 0.43 -9.23 -10.28
CA GLU A 127 1.74 -9.21 -10.94
C GLU A 127 2.28 -7.79 -10.84
N ALA A 128 3.43 -7.61 -10.18
CA ALA A 128 4.08 -6.32 -10.04
C ALA A 128 5.58 -6.44 -10.34
N ASP A 129 6.10 -5.47 -11.08
CA ASP A 129 7.53 -5.28 -11.34
C ASP A 129 7.88 -3.88 -10.87
N LEU A 130 8.45 -3.80 -9.66
CA LEU A 130 8.84 -2.55 -9.00
C LEU A 130 9.85 -1.77 -9.85
N GLU A 131 10.84 -2.46 -10.42
CA GLU A 131 11.86 -1.84 -11.26
C GLU A 131 11.28 -1.38 -12.59
N ARG A 132 10.27 -2.04 -13.15
CA ARG A 132 9.60 -1.56 -14.38
C ARG A 132 8.46 -0.59 -14.12
N ARG A 133 8.00 -0.44 -12.87
CA ARG A 133 6.80 0.32 -12.47
C ARG A 133 5.57 -0.14 -13.23
N THR A 134 5.41 -1.46 -13.35
CA THR A 134 4.24 -2.08 -13.99
C THR A 134 3.54 -2.96 -12.98
N ALA A 135 2.21 -2.92 -12.98
CA ALA A 135 1.40 -3.88 -12.24
C ALA A 135 0.11 -4.21 -12.97
N THR A 136 -0.41 -5.40 -12.70
CA THR A 136 -1.80 -5.80 -12.97
C THR A 136 -2.37 -6.45 -11.73
N VAL A 137 -3.58 -6.06 -11.35
CA VAL A 137 -4.30 -6.59 -10.20
C VAL A 137 -5.72 -6.99 -10.59
N GLU A 138 -6.13 -8.18 -10.18
CA GLU A 138 -7.53 -8.61 -10.20
C GLU A 138 -7.93 -9.23 -8.87
N ILE A 139 -8.99 -8.70 -8.27
CA ILE A 139 -9.73 -9.32 -7.17
C ILE A 139 -11.17 -9.48 -7.68
N PRO A 140 -11.62 -10.70 -8.00
CA PRO A 140 -12.90 -10.93 -8.67
C PRO A 140 -14.07 -10.24 -7.96
N GLY A 141 -14.81 -9.41 -8.70
CA GLY A 141 -15.97 -8.67 -8.20
C GLY A 141 -15.66 -7.52 -7.25
N ILE A 142 -14.39 -7.19 -7.01
CA ILE A 142 -13.97 -6.14 -6.07
C ILE A 142 -13.05 -5.11 -6.72
N LEU A 143 -11.95 -5.52 -7.36
CA LEU A 143 -10.88 -4.62 -7.80
C LEU A 143 -10.33 -5.06 -9.16
N LYS A 144 -10.18 -4.11 -10.08
CA LYS A 144 -9.29 -4.25 -11.24
C LYS A 144 -8.36 -3.06 -11.28
N SER A 145 -7.07 -3.32 -11.43
CA SER A 145 -6.08 -2.26 -11.52
C SER A 145 -4.96 -2.60 -12.47
N LYS A 146 -4.38 -1.58 -13.08
CA LYS A 146 -3.16 -1.69 -13.89
C LYS A 146 -2.31 -0.43 -13.73
N ALA A 147 -1.00 -0.57 -13.85
CA ALA A 147 -0.08 0.55 -13.85
C ALA A 147 1.06 0.40 -14.86
N GLY A 148 1.62 1.55 -15.22
CA GLY A 148 2.82 1.67 -16.04
C GLY A 148 3.64 2.90 -15.65
N PRO A 149 4.86 3.04 -16.21
CA PRO A 149 5.70 4.20 -15.94
C PRO A 149 5.08 5.49 -16.51
N LYS A 150 5.43 6.65 -15.93
CA LYS A 150 5.19 7.92 -16.61
C LYS A 150 6.01 7.94 -17.90
N ILE A 151 5.44 8.39 -18.99
CA ILE A 151 6.16 8.58 -20.26
C ILE A 151 6.65 10.02 -20.38
N ASN A 152 7.91 10.19 -20.80
CA ASN A 152 8.46 11.48 -21.14
C ASN A 152 7.89 11.94 -22.48
N GLU A 153 7.17 13.05 -22.49
CA GLU A 153 6.47 13.56 -23.69
C GLU A 153 7.40 14.04 -24.80
N PHE A 154 8.66 14.37 -24.48
CA PHE A 154 9.64 14.80 -25.48
C PHE A 154 10.34 13.62 -26.16
N THR A 155 10.52 12.49 -25.47
CA THR A 155 11.30 11.35 -25.98
C THR A 155 10.44 10.12 -26.29
N GLY A 156 9.24 10.01 -25.71
CA GLY A 156 8.41 8.81 -25.78
C GLY A 156 8.89 7.66 -24.89
N GLU A 157 9.96 7.86 -24.12
CA GLU A 157 10.58 6.82 -23.28
C GLU A 157 10.02 6.84 -21.85
N PRO A 158 10.11 5.73 -21.10
CA PRO A 158 9.82 5.71 -19.67
C PRO A 158 10.61 6.78 -18.90
N PHE A 159 9.88 7.61 -18.17
CA PHE A 159 10.42 8.64 -17.28
C PHE A 159 10.48 8.11 -15.86
N HIS A 160 11.70 7.75 -15.44
CA HIS A 160 11.97 7.21 -14.12
C HIS A 160 11.95 8.31 -13.06
N ILE A 161 11.05 8.19 -12.09
CA ILE A 161 10.95 9.06 -10.92
C ILE A 161 10.84 8.18 -9.67
N ALA A 162 11.55 8.53 -8.62
CA ALA A 162 11.49 7.85 -7.33
C ALA A 162 11.44 8.84 -6.16
N LEU A 163 10.87 8.41 -5.04
CA LEU A 163 10.90 9.10 -3.75
C LEU A 163 11.75 8.34 -2.75
N ALA A 164 12.73 9.01 -2.15
CA ALA A 164 13.48 8.50 -1.00
C ALA A 164 13.07 9.26 0.26
N ARG A 165 12.63 8.52 1.30
CA ARG A 165 12.29 9.06 2.62
C ARG A 165 13.00 8.28 3.73
N PRO A 166 14.32 8.47 3.90
CA PRO A 166 15.09 7.73 4.90
C PRO A 166 14.69 8.04 6.35
N SER A 167 13.98 9.16 6.61
CA SER A 167 13.43 9.54 7.90
C SER A 167 12.08 10.24 7.75
N GLY A 168 11.29 10.29 8.83
CA GLY A 168 9.99 11.00 8.87
C GLY A 168 8.83 10.31 8.17
N SER A 169 9.09 9.27 7.37
CA SER A 169 8.05 8.44 6.75
C SER A 169 7.55 7.34 7.70
N PHE A 170 6.27 7.03 7.59
CA PHE A 170 5.60 5.87 8.20
C PHE A 170 5.26 4.77 7.18
N GLU A 171 5.40 5.03 5.87
CA GLU A 171 4.92 4.15 4.80
C GLU A 171 6.09 3.37 4.18
N PHE A 172 7.02 4.07 3.55
CA PHE A 172 8.19 3.47 2.91
C PHE A 172 9.45 4.31 3.13
N THR A 173 10.62 3.71 2.89
CA THR A 173 11.91 4.42 2.79
C THR A 173 12.29 4.78 1.36
N TYR A 174 11.80 4.03 0.37
CA TYR A 174 11.99 4.26 -1.05
C TYR A 174 10.76 3.79 -1.83
N ALA A 175 10.34 4.57 -2.83
CA ALA A 175 9.25 4.20 -3.72
C ALA A 175 9.57 4.62 -5.16
N GLU A 176 9.32 3.71 -6.09
CA GLU A 176 9.32 3.94 -7.53
C GLU A 176 7.95 4.47 -7.95
N LEU A 177 7.91 5.43 -8.90
CA LEU A 177 6.66 6.08 -9.28
C LEU A 177 6.20 5.74 -10.69
N GLY A 178 4.89 5.63 -10.85
CA GLY A 178 4.22 5.44 -12.13
C GLY A 178 2.83 6.05 -12.15
N LEU A 179 2.04 5.66 -13.14
CA LEU A 179 0.62 6.00 -13.23
C LEU A 179 -0.22 4.72 -13.24
N GLY A 180 -1.30 4.74 -12.47
CA GLY A 180 -2.24 3.63 -12.32
C GLY A 180 -3.64 3.98 -12.81
N THR A 181 -4.41 2.95 -13.08
CA THR A 181 -5.84 3.02 -13.37
C THR A 181 -6.54 1.94 -12.59
N THR A 182 -7.47 2.33 -11.72
CA THR A 182 -8.14 1.44 -10.77
C THR A 182 -9.65 1.61 -10.88
N SER A 183 -10.37 0.49 -10.86
CA SER A 183 -11.80 0.42 -10.65
C SER A 183 -12.10 -0.53 -9.49
N VAL A 184 -12.94 -0.07 -8.57
CA VAL A 184 -13.41 -0.80 -7.40
C VAL A 184 -14.93 -0.82 -7.41
N THR A 185 -15.51 -1.97 -7.08
CA THR A 185 -16.97 -2.18 -7.01
C THR A 185 -17.42 -2.44 -5.56
N GLY A 186 -18.74 -2.44 -5.32
CA GLY A 186 -19.32 -2.70 -4.00
C GLY A 186 -19.28 -1.47 -3.08
N ASP A 187 -19.20 -1.69 -1.76
CA ASP A 187 -19.32 -0.62 -0.76
C ASP A 187 -18.19 0.44 -0.84
N MET A 188 -17.07 0.07 -1.46
CA MET A 188 -15.90 0.90 -1.71
C MET A 188 -15.81 1.36 -3.17
N GLU A 189 -16.95 1.57 -3.85
CA GLU A 189 -16.96 2.00 -5.26
C GLU A 189 -16.07 3.23 -5.51
N MET A 190 -15.09 3.06 -6.39
CA MET A 190 -14.07 4.05 -6.76
C MET A 190 -13.66 3.83 -8.22
N ALA A 191 -13.35 4.91 -8.94
CA ALA A 191 -12.79 4.82 -10.27
C ALA A 191 -11.86 6.02 -10.51
N PHE A 192 -10.62 5.74 -10.88
CA PHE A 192 -9.64 6.76 -11.22
C PHE A 192 -8.66 6.21 -12.24
N GLU A 193 -8.23 7.09 -13.15
CA GLU A 193 -7.43 6.73 -14.30
C GLU A 193 -6.22 7.64 -14.41
N ASN A 194 -5.13 7.07 -14.91
CA ASN A 194 -3.88 7.78 -15.19
C ASN A 194 -3.40 8.64 -14.00
N SER A 195 -3.52 8.09 -12.79
CA SER A 195 -3.32 8.77 -11.51
C SER A 195 -2.10 8.21 -10.77
N TRP A 196 -1.67 8.86 -9.69
CA TRP A 196 -0.52 8.46 -8.87
C TRP A 196 -0.49 6.96 -8.60
N ALA A 197 0.58 6.30 -9.05
CA ALA A 197 0.94 4.99 -8.59
C ALA A 197 2.34 5.03 -7.99
N HIS A 198 2.54 4.24 -6.94
CA HIS A 198 3.88 3.98 -6.44
C HIS A 198 4.07 2.50 -6.13
N PHE A 199 5.34 2.10 -6.18
CA PHE A 199 5.78 0.73 -5.98
C PHE A 199 6.87 0.77 -4.93
N CYS A 200 6.70 0.03 -3.83
CA CYS A 200 7.63 0.10 -2.72
C CYS A 200 7.72 -1.20 -1.94
N VAL A 201 8.60 -1.22 -0.94
CA VAL A 201 8.64 -2.28 0.06
C VAL A 201 8.12 -1.72 1.38
N HIS A 202 6.94 -2.20 1.78
CA HIS A 202 6.44 -2.03 3.13
C HIS A 202 7.19 -2.98 4.06
N HIS A 203 8.14 -2.45 4.84
CA HIS A 203 8.93 -3.23 5.80
C HIS A 203 8.63 -2.74 7.22
N PHE A 204 7.77 -3.47 7.93
CA PHE A 204 7.21 -3.08 9.22
C PHE A 204 7.44 -4.14 10.29
N ASN A 205 7.48 -3.70 11.54
CA ASN A 205 7.25 -4.51 12.73
C ASN A 205 6.25 -3.79 13.66
N GLN A 206 5.97 -4.35 14.84
CA GLN A 206 5.04 -3.74 15.80
C GLN A 206 5.38 -2.29 16.17
N ASP A 207 6.65 -1.91 16.10
CA ASP A 207 7.16 -0.60 16.47
C ASP A 207 7.21 0.39 15.29
N GLY A 208 6.87 -0.06 14.08
CA GLY A 208 6.73 0.77 12.88
C GLY A 208 7.65 0.36 11.73
N LEU A 209 8.09 1.34 10.96
CA LEU A 209 8.99 1.14 9.82
C LEU A 209 10.34 0.56 10.25
N VAL A 210 10.64 -0.67 9.81
CA VAL A 210 11.94 -1.32 9.93
C VAL A 210 12.87 -0.67 8.90
N ARG A 211 13.72 0.21 9.40
CA ARG A 211 14.66 0.94 8.57
C ARG A 211 15.91 0.10 8.39
N GLU A 212 16.07 -0.49 7.21
CA GLU A 212 17.40 -0.87 6.77
C GLU A 212 18.20 0.42 6.51
N ARG A 213 19.44 0.46 7.01
CA ARG A 213 20.30 1.65 6.90
C ARG A 213 20.45 2.00 5.41
N SER A 214 20.08 3.22 5.01
CA SER A 214 20.48 3.74 3.71
C SER A 214 22.01 3.86 3.68
N ARG A 215 22.64 2.87 3.05
CA ARG A 215 24.00 2.93 2.56
C ARG A 215 23.98 3.09 1.04
N LEU A 216 22.96 3.74 0.46
CA LEU A 216 22.87 4.00 -0.99
C LEU A 216 22.27 5.39 -1.31
N THR A 217 22.20 6.34 -0.37
CA THR A 217 23.30 7.16 0.22
C THR A 217 24.68 6.53 0.53
N ALA A 218 25.13 5.57 -0.25
CA ALA A 218 26.48 4.98 -0.31
C ALA A 218 26.67 4.15 -1.62
N TRP A 219 26.06 4.64 -2.73
CA TRP A 219 26.36 4.37 -4.17
C TRP A 219 25.63 3.24 -4.97
N LEU A 220 24.43 3.53 -5.50
CA LEU A 220 23.40 2.70 -6.17
C LEU A 220 23.82 1.38 -6.88
N GLY A 221 24.28 0.39 -6.10
CA GLY A 221 24.48 -0.97 -6.56
C GLY A 221 25.89 -1.50 -6.27
N ARG A 222 25.93 -2.74 -5.81
CA ARG A 222 26.91 -3.71 -6.30
C ARG A 222 26.16 -4.75 -7.10
#